data_AF-A0A7S3ZD30-F1
#
_entry.id   AF-A0A7S3ZD30-F1
#
_cell.length_a   1.000
_cell.length_b   1.000
_cell.length_c   1.000
_cell.angle_alpha   90.00
_cell.angle_beta   90.00
_cell.angle_gamma   90.00
#
_symmetry.space_group_name_H-M   'P 1'
#
loop_
_entity.id
_entity.type
_entity.pdbx_description
1 polymer ?
#
loop_
_entity_poly.entity_id
_entity_poly.type
_entity_poly.pdbx_seq_one_letter_code
_entity_poly.pdbx_strand_id
1 'polypeptide(L)'
;FDMFMNGYTHMRFYGSKQTIVTRLCYLVGQALTRLSELQGVDLKVYCSSVLPSILDRAVNCEDAIAQEYLMERIVTVFPDDFHLHSLERFLTTVGQLHSKVNVNRILGLLMKRLSAYTRLQPSKINSSTLMFPLLHQYAAAILRKKGHMPLAEVLELEEALLSFSIQCYPSNLTYCDQILHFAAERLDSPLSVNGAEGAS
;
A
#
# COMPACT_ATOMS: atom_id res chain seq x y z
N PHE A 1 8.12 25.86 -33.57
CA PHE A 1 8.55 26.57 -32.36
C PHE A 1 7.50 26.47 -31.25
N ASP A 2 6.19 26.63 -31.54
CA ASP A 2 5.12 26.44 -30.54
C ASP A 2 4.99 25.02 -29.97
N MET A 3 5.30 23.98 -30.74
CA MET A 3 5.20 22.59 -30.27
C MET A 3 6.26 22.22 -29.22
N PHE A 4 7.43 22.88 -29.26
CA PHE A 4 8.49 22.68 -28.26
C PHE A 4 8.18 23.44 -26.96
N MET A 5 7.65 24.67 -27.05
CA MET A 5 7.28 25.46 -25.88
C MET A 5 6.12 24.83 -25.08
N ASN A 6 5.16 24.19 -25.75
CA ASN A 6 4.03 23.54 -25.09
C ASN A 6 4.45 22.31 -24.26
N GLY A 7 5.49 21.58 -24.68
CA GLY A 7 6.05 20.45 -23.92
C GLY A 7 6.81 20.90 -22.67
N TYR A 8 7.55 22.02 -22.75
CA TYR A 8 8.28 22.58 -21.61
C TYR A 8 7.38 23.24 -20.56
N THR A 9 6.29 23.90 -20.97
CA THR A 9 5.29 24.43 -20.04
C THR A 9 4.52 23.31 -19.34
N HIS A 10 4.13 22.25 -20.05
CA HIS A 10 3.44 21.10 -19.45
C HIS A 10 4.34 20.31 -18.47
N MET A 11 5.63 20.17 -18.79
CA MET A 11 6.62 19.50 -17.92
C MET A 11 7.02 20.35 -16.70
N ARG A 12 7.10 21.69 -16.84
CA ARG A 12 7.24 22.60 -15.69
C ARG A 12 5.99 22.65 -14.83
N PHE A 13 4.80 22.55 -15.41
CA PHE A 13 3.54 22.52 -14.66
C PHE A 13 3.36 21.19 -13.91
N TYR A 14 3.72 20.05 -14.52
CA TYR A 14 3.76 18.75 -13.84
C TYR A 14 4.83 18.72 -12.74
N GLY A 15 6.04 19.23 -12.99
CA GLY A 15 7.10 19.33 -11.99
C GLY A 15 6.74 20.24 -10.81
N SER A 16 6.08 21.37 -11.07
CA SER A 16 5.61 22.27 -10.01
C SER A 16 4.38 21.72 -9.27
N LYS A 17 3.45 21.04 -9.94
CA LYS A 17 2.33 20.33 -9.29
C LYS A 17 2.82 19.19 -8.40
N GLN A 18 3.83 18.42 -8.84
CA GLN A 18 4.50 17.40 -8.03
C GLN A 18 5.21 18.03 -6.81
N THR A 19 5.84 19.19 -6.99
CA THR A 19 6.53 19.90 -5.91
C THR A 19 5.55 20.48 -4.88
N ILE A 20 4.40 21.00 -5.34
CA ILE A 20 3.33 21.52 -4.49
C ILE A 20 2.63 20.38 -3.76
N VAL A 21 2.32 19.28 -4.45
CA VAL A 21 1.80 18.05 -3.83
C VAL A 21 2.79 17.60 -2.78
N THR A 22 4.07 17.39 -3.10
CA THR A 22 5.15 17.00 -2.16
C THR A 22 5.26 17.94 -0.97
N ARG A 23 5.05 19.25 -1.15
CA ARG A 23 5.12 20.24 -0.06
C ARG A 23 3.86 20.23 0.83
N LEU A 24 2.67 20.11 0.25
CA LEU A 24 1.41 19.88 0.98
C LEU A 24 1.46 18.57 1.76
N CYS A 25 1.98 17.55 1.11
CA CYS A 25 2.26 16.21 1.59
C CYS A 25 3.27 16.19 2.74
N TYR A 26 4.33 16.98 2.65
CA TYR A 26 5.28 17.22 3.74
C TYR A 26 4.62 17.97 4.90
N LEU A 27 3.78 18.97 4.62
CA LEU A 27 3.02 19.69 5.65
C LEU A 27 1.98 18.81 6.34
N VAL A 28 1.29 17.94 5.60
CA VAL A 28 0.41 16.91 6.14
C VAL A 28 1.24 15.92 6.94
N GLY A 29 2.40 15.48 6.45
CA GLY A 29 3.34 14.64 7.20
C GLY A 29 3.74 15.27 8.54
N GLN A 30 4.11 16.55 8.56
CA GLN A 30 4.39 17.28 9.80
C GLN A 30 3.16 17.40 10.70
N ALA A 31 1.98 17.63 10.13
CA ALA A 31 0.73 17.69 10.89
C ALA A 31 0.41 16.32 11.52
N LEU A 32 0.63 15.22 10.79
CA LEU A 32 0.47 13.85 11.28
C LEU A 32 1.53 13.49 12.33
N THR A 33 2.78 13.91 12.15
CA THR A 33 3.84 13.73 13.15
C THR A 33 3.49 14.48 14.43
N ARG A 34 3.10 15.76 14.33
CA ARG A 34 2.63 16.53 15.49
C ARG A 34 1.40 15.90 16.14
N LEU A 35 0.42 15.43 15.35
CA LEU A 35 -0.74 14.70 15.86
C LEU A 35 -0.33 13.43 16.62
N SER A 36 0.66 12.68 16.13
CA SER A 36 1.20 11.50 16.81
C SER A 36 1.98 11.82 18.10
N GLU A 37 2.47 13.05 18.23
CA GLU A 37 3.24 13.55 19.38
C GLU A 37 2.38 14.29 20.42
N LEU A 38 1.11 14.61 20.10
CA LEU A 38 0.22 15.27 21.04
C LEU A 38 -0.13 14.34 22.21
N GLN A 39 0.11 14.80 23.44
CA GLN A 39 -0.42 14.18 24.65
C GLN A 39 -1.96 14.16 24.57
N GLY A 40 -2.54 13.04 24.15
CA GLY A 40 -3.98 12.86 24.00
C GLY A 40 -4.42 12.08 22.77
N VAL A 41 -3.54 11.86 21.78
CA VAL A 41 -3.84 10.95 20.65
C VAL A 41 -3.38 9.55 21.02
N ASP A 42 -4.21 8.87 21.82
CA ASP A 42 -4.04 7.45 22.09
C ASP A 42 -4.58 6.59 20.94
N LEU A 43 -4.36 5.28 21.05
CA LEU A 43 -4.83 4.29 20.07
C LEU A 43 -6.34 4.42 19.79
N LYS A 44 -7.13 4.73 20.81
CA LYS A 44 -8.58 4.86 20.69
C LYS A 44 -8.96 6.07 19.85
N VAL A 45 -8.38 7.24 20.15
CA VAL A 45 -8.61 8.48 19.38
C VAL A 45 -8.13 8.32 17.95
N TYR A 46 -7.00 7.65 17.74
CA TYR A 46 -6.48 7.36 16.41
C TYR A 46 -7.48 6.53 15.58
N CYS A 47 -7.92 5.39 16.09
CA CYS A 47 -8.81 4.48 15.37
C CYS A 47 -10.23 5.03 15.17
N SER A 48 -10.74 5.81 16.13
CA SER A 48 -12.13 6.32 16.10
C SER A 48 -12.31 7.63 15.34
N SER A 49 -11.29 8.50 15.30
CA SER A 49 -11.45 9.87 14.79
C SER A 49 -10.38 10.26 13.78
N VAL A 50 -9.09 10.10 14.11
CA VAL A 50 -8.00 10.62 13.29
C VAL A 50 -7.88 9.86 11.98
N LEU A 51 -7.69 8.53 12.06
CA LEU A 51 -7.50 7.72 10.88
C LEU A 51 -8.71 7.76 9.93
N PRO A 52 -9.97 7.59 10.39
CA PRO A 52 -11.13 7.71 9.51
C PRO A 52 -11.17 9.04 8.75
N SER A 53 -10.90 10.15 9.44
CA SER A 53 -10.91 11.48 8.80
C SER A 53 -9.87 11.60 7.68
N ILE A 54 -8.65 11.08 7.90
CA ILE A 54 -7.58 11.12 6.89
C ILE A 54 -7.90 10.20 5.71
N LEU A 55 -8.38 8.98 5.97
CA LEU A 55 -8.72 8.01 4.94
C LEU A 55 -9.89 8.50 4.08
N ASP A 56 -10.90 9.14 4.67
CA ASP A 56 -11.99 9.76 3.93
C ASP A 56 -11.48 10.85 2.99
N ARG A 57 -10.54 11.69 3.44
CA ARG A 57 -9.92 12.68 2.56
C ARG A 57 -9.08 12.04 1.45
N ALA A 58 -8.41 10.93 1.73
CA ALA A 58 -7.63 10.20 0.73
C ALA A 58 -8.54 9.68 -0.40
N VAL A 59 -9.64 8.99 -0.07
CA VAL A 59 -10.56 8.43 -1.08
C VAL A 59 -11.25 9.53 -1.88
N ASN A 60 -11.63 10.63 -1.23
CA ASN A 60 -12.27 11.77 -1.88
C ASN A 60 -11.29 12.68 -2.65
N CYS A 61 -9.99 12.38 -2.65
CA CYS A 61 -9.01 13.10 -3.44
C CYS A 61 -9.01 12.56 -4.87
N GLU A 62 -9.25 13.38 -5.89
CA GLU A 62 -9.27 12.93 -7.30
C GLU A 62 -7.86 12.78 -7.93
N ASP A 63 -6.79 12.92 -7.15
CA ASP A 63 -5.41 12.85 -7.62
C ASP A 63 -4.71 11.57 -7.13
N ALA A 64 -4.45 10.64 -8.07
CA ALA A 64 -3.79 9.37 -7.78
C ALA A 64 -2.40 9.54 -7.13
N ILE A 65 -1.64 10.57 -7.49
CA ILE A 65 -0.32 10.81 -6.92
C ILE A 65 -0.44 11.27 -5.47
N ALA A 66 -1.41 12.14 -5.19
CA ALA A 66 -1.67 12.60 -3.83
C ALA A 66 -2.22 11.48 -2.95
N GLN A 67 -3.11 10.63 -3.49
CA GLN A 67 -3.60 9.43 -2.80
C GLN A 67 -2.45 8.49 -2.42
N GLU A 68 -1.60 8.15 -3.40
CA GLU A 68 -0.45 7.26 -3.19
C GLU A 68 0.46 7.81 -2.08
N TYR A 69 0.87 9.09 -2.22
CA TYR A 69 1.74 9.72 -1.25
C TYR A 69 1.12 9.75 0.15
N LEU A 70 -0.15 10.15 0.27
CA LEU A 70 -0.82 10.26 1.57
C LEU A 70 -0.89 8.91 2.27
N MET A 71 -1.23 7.85 1.54
CA MET A 71 -1.29 6.49 2.09
C MET A 71 0.10 6.01 2.54
N GLU A 72 1.16 6.30 1.80
CA GLU A 72 2.53 6.02 2.25
C GLU A 72 2.91 6.80 3.51
N ARG A 73 2.48 8.06 3.62
CA ARG A 73 2.75 8.85 4.82
C ARG A 73 2.02 8.33 6.04
N ILE A 74 0.78 7.86 5.90
CA ILE A 74 0.07 7.20 7.00
C ILE A 74 0.92 6.02 7.50
N VAL A 75 1.37 5.14 6.58
CA VAL A 75 2.20 3.96 6.93
C VAL A 75 3.55 4.33 7.54
N THR A 76 4.15 5.46 7.16
CA THR A 76 5.51 5.83 7.61
C THR A 76 5.54 6.72 8.85
N VAL A 77 4.48 7.48 9.13
CA VAL A 77 4.43 8.44 10.24
C VAL A 77 3.83 7.84 11.51
N PHE A 78 2.78 7.02 11.41
CA PHE A 78 2.11 6.51 12.61
C PHE A 78 2.84 5.31 13.23
N PRO A 79 2.67 5.07 14.54
CA PRO A 79 3.28 3.94 15.24
C PRO A 79 2.80 2.57 14.72
N ASP A 80 3.64 1.55 14.87
CA ASP A 80 3.33 0.18 14.43
C ASP A 80 2.11 -0.42 15.12
N ASP A 81 1.96 -0.19 16.43
CA ASP A 81 0.79 -0.64 17.20
C ASP A 81 -0.52 -0.07 16.62
N PHE A 82 -0.50 1.15 16.08
CA PHE A 82 -1.69 1.78 15.51
C PHE A 82 -2.05 1.10 14.19
N HIS A 83 -1.05 0.75 13.38
CA HIS A 83 -1.26 -0.01 12.14
C HIS A 83 -1.83 -1.40 12.41
N LEU A 84 -1.37 -2.10 13.44
CA LEU A 84 -1.90 -3.41 13.80
C LEU A 84 -3.41 -3.36 14.12
N HIS A 85 -3.86 -2.37 14.88
CA HIS A 85 -5.27 -2.26 15.29
C HIS A 85 -6.17 -1.61 14.23
N SER A 86 -5.59 -1.06 13.16
CA SER A 86 -6.34 -0.39 12.09
C SER A 86 -6.15 -1.02 10.71
N LEU A 87 -5.47 -2.18 10.66
CA LEU A 87 -5.07 -2.85 9.43
C LEU A 87 -6.25 -3.07 8.48
N GLU A 88 -7.35 -3.63 8.98
CA GLU A 88 -8.52 -3.93 8.16
C GLU A 88 -9.10 -2.67 7.52
N ARG A 89 -9.31 -1.61 8.30
CA ARG A 89 -9.82 -0.32 7.81
C ARG A 89 -8.87 0.27 6.76
N PHE A 90 -7.57 0.24 7.01
CA PHE A 90 -6.57 0.73 6.07
C PHE A 90 -6.64 -0.02 4.73
N LEU A 91 -6.67 -1.36 4.78
CA LEU A 91 -6.76 -2.20 3.58
C LEU A 91 -8.09 -2.01 2.82
N THR A 92 -9.21 -1.83 3.54
CA THR A 92 -10.50 -1.46 2.94
C THR A 92 -10.41 -0.16 2.15
N THR A 93 -9.72 0.86 2.69
CA THR A 93 -9.52 2.13 1.99
C THR A 93 -8.60 1.98 0.78
N VAL A 94 -7.53 1.18 0.88
CA VAL A 94 -6.64 0.89 -0.26
C VAL A 94 -7.42 0.33 -1.46
N GLY A 95 -8.42 -0.52 -1.22
CA GLY A 95 -9.29 -1.05 -2.29
C GLY A 95 -10.20 -0.02 -2.97
N GLN A 96 -10.37 1.16 -2.37
CA GLN A 96 -11.22 2.26 -2.87
C GLN A 96 -10.43 3.35 -3.60
N LEU A 97 -9.10 3.28 -3.59
CA LEU A 97 -8.24 4.25 -4.26
C LEU A 97 -8.44 4.24 -5.78
N HIS A 98 -8.02 5.34 -6.40
CA HIS A 98 -8.04 5.51 -7.84
C HIS A 98 -7.21 4.41 -8.53
N SER A 99 -7.66 3.90 -9.68
CA SER A 99 -7.04 2.75 -10.37
C SER A 99 -5.57 2.95 -10.76
N LYS A 100 -5.17 4.21 -10.97
CA LYS A 100 -3.78 4.63 -11.27
C LYS A 100 -2.83 4.64 -10.05
N VAL A 101 -3.32 4.42 -8.84
CA VAL A 101 -2.46 4.34 -7.65
C VAL A 101 -1.61 3.07 -7.68
N ASN A 102 -0.33 3.19 -7.36
CA ASN A 102 0.56 2.06 -7.14
C ASN A 102 0.30 1.44 -5.76
N VAL A 103 -0.69 0.54 -5.73
CA VAL A 103 -1.08 -0.17 -4.52
C VAL A 103 0.00 -1.12 -4.01
N ASN A 104 0.79 -1.74 -4.90
CA ASN A 104 1.89 -2.63 -4.52
C ASN A 104 2.90 -1.91 -3.63
N ARG A 105 3.23 -0.67 -3.97
CA ARG A 105 4.15 0.15 -3.20
C ARG A 105 3.64 0.44 -1.78
N ILE A 106 2.36 0.78 -1.64
CA ILE A 106 1.72 1.03 -0.33
C ILE A 106 1.71 -0.25 0.51
N LEU A 107 1.26 -1.37 -0.06
CA LEU A 107 1.16 -2.64 0.64
C LEU A 107 2.54 -3.21 1.00
N GLY A 108 3.52 -3.10 0.10
CA GLY A 108 4.89 -3.51 0.34
C GLY A 108 5.54 -2.73 1.49
N LEU A 109 5.30 -1.41 1.58
CA LEU A 109 5.75 -0.59 2.71
C LEU A 109 5.12 -1.04 4.03
N LEU A 110 3.81 -1.28 4.03
CA LEU A 110 3.09 -1.74 5.21
C LEU A 110 3.58 -3.11 5.68
N MET A 111 3.73 -4.07 4.77
CA MET A 111 4.23 -5.41 5.07
C MET A 111 5.66 -5.38 5.62
N LYS A 112 6.57 -4.63 4.99
CA LYS A 112 7.95 -4.47 5.48
C LYS A 112 8.00 -3.87 6.88
N ARG A 113 7.13 -2.88 7.15
CA ARG A 113 7.04 -2.24 8.46
C ARG A 113 6.52 -3.20 9.51
N LEU A 114 5.39 -3.86 9.25
CA LEU A 114 4.79 -4.81 10.17
C LEU A 114 5.71 -6.01 10.43
N SER A 115 6.40 -6.53 9.42
CA SER A 115 7.34 -7.64 9.61
C SER A 115 8.53 -7.26 10.47
N ALA A 116 9.04 -6.03 10.34
CA ALA A 116 10.10 -5.53 11.21
C ALA A 116 9.61 -5.39 12.66
N TYR A 117 8.41 -4.85 12.87
CA TYR A 117 7.82 -4.71 14.18
C TYR A 117 7.58 -6.05 14.88
N THR A 118 7.02 -7.03 14.17
CA THR A 118 6.74 -8.37 14.73
C THR A 118 8.01 -9.13 15.10
N ARG A 119 9.11 -8.94 14.37
CA ARG A 119 10.42 -9.49 14.77
C ARG A 119 10.93 -8.92 16.08
N LEU A 120 10.72 -7.62 16.32
CA LEU A 120 11.11 -6.96 17.57
C LEU A 120 10.17 -7.29 18.72
N GLN A 121 8.89 -7.59 18.43
CA GLN A 121 7.85 -7.87 19.41
C GLN A 121 7.06 -9.15 19.05
N PRO A 122 7.65 -10.36 19.14
CA PRO A 122 6.99 -11.60 18.70
C PRO A 122 5.68 -11.92 19.44
N SER A 123 5.52 -11.44 20.67
CA SER A 123 4.29 -11.60 21.45
C SER A 123 3.05 -10.96 20.81
N LYS A 124 3.25 -9.93 19.97
CA LYS A 124 2.17 -9.24 19.25
C LYS A 124 1.61 -10.07 18.09
N ILE A 125 2.37 -11.04 17.57
CA ILE A 125 1.94 -11.91 16.47
C ILE A 125 0.73 -12.76 16.89
N ASN A 126 0.73 -13.26 18.12
CA ASN A 126 -0.32 -14.15 18.65
C ASN A 126 -1.67 -13.44 18.87
N SER A 127 -1.65 -12.11 19.08
CA SER A 127 -2.88 -11.30 19.10
C SER A 127 -3.38 -10.96 17.70
N SER A 128 -2.56 -11.23 16.69
CA SER A 128 -2.68 -10.73 15.32
C SER A 128 -2.66 -11.86 14.29
N THR A 129 -3.08 -13.07 14.68
CA THR A 129 -3.14 -14.28 13.81
C THR A 129 -3.86 -14.05 12.48
N LEU A 130 -4.67 -12.99 12.39
CA LEU A 130 -5.41 -12.57 11.20
C LEU A 130 -4.62 -11.68 10.21
N MET A 131 -3.40 -11.22 10.52
CA MET A 131 -2.67 -10.31 9.62
C MET A 131 -2.41 -10.92 8.25
N PHE A 132 -1.86 -12.14 8.20
CA PHE A 132 -1.60 -12.80 6.92
C PHE A 132 -2.89 -13.09 6.14
N PRO A 133 -3.92 -13.75 6.71
CA PRO A 133 -5.19 -13.94 6.02
C PRO A 133 -5.81 -12.65 5.47
N LEU A 134 -5.79 -11.55 6.24
CA LEU A 134 -6.28 -10.25 5.78
C LEU A 134 -5.44 -9.73 4.61
N LEU A 135 -4.12 -9.62 4.76
CA LEU A 135 -3.24 -9.11 3.70
C LEU A 135 -3.37 -9.92 2.42
N HIS A 136 -3.38 -11.25 2.51
CA HIS A 136 -3.52 -12.13 1.35
C HIS A 136 -4.90 -12.00 0.69
N GLN A 137 -5.99 -11.95 1.47
CA GLN A 137 -7.34 -11.73 0.95
C GLN A 137 -7.44 -10.41 0.19
N TYR A 138 -6.89 -9.32 0.75
CA TYR A 138 -6.92 -8.00 0.13
C TYR A 138 -6.04 -7.94 -1.12
N ALA A 139 -4.84 -8.51 -1.09
CA ALA A 139 -3.98 -8.63 -2.27
C ALA A 139 -4.71 -9.34 -3.40
N ALA A 140 -5.30 -10.51 -3.13
CA ALA A 140 -6.08 -11.25 -4.12
C ALA A 140 -7.29 -10.45 -4.64
N ALA A 141 -7.96 -9.68 -3.79
CA ALA A 141 -9.08 -8.81 -4.20
C ALA A 141 -8.62 -7.66 -5.13
N ILE A 142 -7.47 -7.04 -4.83
CA ILE A 142 -6.87 -5.99 -5.66
C ILE A 142 -6.50 -6.54 -7.04
N LEU A 143 -5.89 -7.73 -7.07
CA LEU A 143 -5.53 -8.43 -8.31
C LEU A 143 -6.76 -8.74 -9.17
N ARG A 144 -7.87 -9.17 -8.55
CA ARG A 144 -9.13 -9.41 -9.27
C ARG A 144 -9.76 -8.12 -9.80
N LYS A 145 -9.64 -7.00 -9.07
CA LYS A 145 -10.24 -5.70 -9.45
C LYS A 145 -9.44 -4.98 -10.54
N LYS A 146 -8.10 -5.03 -10.48
CA LYS A 146 -7.22 -4.51 -11.53
C LYS A 146 -7.13 -5.53 -12.67
N GLY A 147 -8.16 -5.55 -13.54
CA GLY A 147 -8.34 -6.52 -14.62
C GLY A 147 -7.05 -7.09 -15.24
N HIS A 148 -6.31 -6.28 -16.00
CA HIS A 148 -5.02 -6.67 -16.62
C HIS A 148 -3.84 -6.01 -15.90
N MET A 149 -3.52 -6.49 -14.70
CA MET A 149 -2.24 -6.15 -14.06
C MET A 149 -1.09 -6.90 -14.76
N PRO A 150 0.04 -6.25 -15.08
CA PRO A 150 1.22 -6.92 -15.59
C PRO A 150 1.68 -8.03 -14.65
N LEU A 151 2.10 -9.17 -15.19
CA LEU A 151 2.59 -10.31 -14.39
C LEU A 151 3.69 -9.91 -13.39
N ALA A 152 4.57 -8.99 -13.79
CA ALA A 152 5.62 -8.46 -12.91
C ALA A 152 5.05 -7.76 -11.65
N GLU A 153 3.97 -6.98 -11.77
CA GLU A 153 3.31 -6.34 -10.62
C GLU A 153 2.61 -7.39 -9.73
N VAL A 154 2.07 -8.46 -10.32
CA VAL A 154 1.49 -9.56 -9.53
C VAL A 154 2.58 -10.23 -8.70
N LEU A 155 3.69 -10.59 -9.34
CA LEU A 155 4.81 -11.26 -8.68
C LEU A 155 5.47 -10.39 -7.62
N GLU A 156 5.55 -9.07 -7.83
CA GLU A 156 6.05 -8.13 -6.81
C GLU A 156 5.20 -8.17 -5.52
N LEU A 157 3.88 -8.25 -5.65
CA LEU A 157 2.98 -8.31 -4.51
C LEU A 157 3.06 -9.67 -3.80
N GLU A 158 3.14 -10.76 -4.56
CA GLU A 158 3.34 -12.12 -4.00
C GLU A 158 4.70 -12.26 -3.32
N GLU A 159 5.77 -11.67 -3.86
CA GLU A 159 7.08 -11.62 -3.23
C GLU A 159 7.01 -10.89 -1.88
N ALA A 160 6.33 -9.75 -1.83
CA ALA A 160 6.14 -9.00 -0.58
C ALA A 160 5.38 -9.83 0.47
N LEU A 161 4.33 -10.56 0.06
CA LEU A 161 3.58 -11.47 0.93
C LEU A 161 4.43 -12.65 1.42
N LEU A 162 5.23 -13.26 0.55
CA LEU A 162 6.11 -14.38 0.90
C LEU A 162 7.19 -13.93 1.89
N SER A 163 7.79 -12.77 1.63
CA SER A 163 8.75 -12.16 2.53
C SER A 163 8.13 -11.86 3.90
N PHE A 164 6.89 -11.36 3.92
CA PHE A 164 6.13 -11.12 5.14
C PHE A 164 5.82 -12.41 5.91
N SER A 165 5.37 -13.48 5.22
CA SER A 165 4.99 -14.75 5.84
C SER A 165 6.19 -15.42 6.48
N ILE A 166 7.35 -15.48 5.80
CA ILE A 166 8.58 -16.05 6.33
C ILE A 166 9.06 -15.28 7.57
N GLN A 167 8.98 -13.94 7.54
CA GLN A 167 9.46 -13.10 8.63
C GLN A 167 8.54 -13.13 9.87
N CYS A 168 7.22 -13.23 9.67
CA CYS A 168 6.25 -13.19 10.78
C CYS A 168 5.83 -14.58 11.26
N TYR A 169 5.86 -15.59 10.38
CA TYR A 169 5.33 -16.93 10.64
C TYR A 169 6.28 -18.02 10.11
N PRO A 170 7.55 -18.06 10.56
CA PRO A 170 8.58 -18.94 10.00
C PRO A 170 8.25 -20.44 10.11
N SER A 171 7.42 -20.83 11.07
CA SER A 171 7.00 -22.24 11.25
C SER A 171 5.74 -22.60 10.45
N ASN A 172 5.07 -21.64 9.81
CA ASN A 172 3.82 -21.86 9.08
C ASN A 172 4.07 -21.92 7.57
N LEU A 173 4.51 -23.09 7.10
CA LEU A 173 4.78 -23.33 5.69
C LEU A 173 3.52 -23.29 4.81
N THR A 174 2.34 -23.52 5.39
CA THR A 174 1.06 -23.47 4.66
C THR A 174 0.81 -22.10 4.03
N TYR A 175 1.27 -21.01 4.65
CA TYR A 175 1.17 -19.68 4.05
C TYR A 175 2.07 -19.52 2.83
N CYS A 176 3.29 -20.05 2.88
CA CYS A 176 4.19 -20.06 1.73
C CYS A 176 3.60 -20.87 0.57
N ASP A 177 3.06 -22.06 0.87
CA ASP A 177 2.42 -22.91 -0.14
C ASP A 177 1.22 -22.20 -0.81
N GLN A 178 0.38 -21.51 -0.04
CA GLN A 178 -0.75 -20.75 -0.58
C GLN A 178 -0.31 -19.65 -1.56
N ILE A 179 0.74 -18.90 -1.21
CA ILE A 179 1.29 -17.82 -2.05
C ILE A 179 1.90 -18.40 -3.33
N LEU A 180 2.73 -19.44 -3.21
CA LEU A 180 3.39 -20.07 -4.35
C LEU A 180 2.39 -20.74 -5.29
N HIS A 181 1.37 -21.39 -4.75
CA HIS A 181 0.29 -21.97 -5.54
C HIS A 181 -0.47 -20.89 -6.32
N PHE A 182 -0.83 -19.79 -5.65
CA PHE A 182 -1.50 -18.67 -6.33
C PHE A 182 -0.61 -18.06 -7.43
N ALA A 183 0.68 -17.87 -7.18
CA ALA A 183 1.62 -17.37 -8.17
C ALA A 183 1.76 -18.32 -9.38
N ALA A 184 1.83 -19.63 -9.15
CA ALA A 184 1.87 -20.65 -10.22
C ALA A 184 0.60 -20.60 -11.10
N GLU A 185 -0.58 -20.55 -10.49
CA GLU A 185 -1.85 -20.40 -11.24
C GLU A 185 -1.90 -19.13 -12.10
N ARG A 186 -1.27 -18.04 -11.64
CA ARG A 186 -1.19 -16.80 -12.42
C ARG A 186 -0.21 -16.90 -13.59
N LEU A 187 0.87 -17.65 -13.44
CA LEU A 187 1.86 -17.90 -14.50
C LEU A 187 1.28 -18.79 -15.61
N ASP A 188 0.55 -19.83 -15.24
CA ASP A 188 -0.08 -20.77 -16.18
C ASP A 188 -1.33 -20.20 -16.88
N SER A 189 -1.85 -19.07 -16.40
CA SER A 189 -3.00 -18.40 -17.02
C SER A 189 -2.65 -17.85 -18.42
N PRO A 190 -3.49 -18.05 -19.45
CA PRO A 190 -3.20 -17.63 -20.84
C PRO A 190 -3.01 -16.11 -21.05
N LEU A 191 -3.27 -15.29 -20.03
CA LEU A 191 -2.94 -13.86 -20.02
C LEU A 191 -1.42 -13.59 -19.91
N SER A 192 -0.60 -14.58 -19.52
CA SER A 192 0.86 -14.47 -19.46
C SER A 192 1.53 -14.56 -20.85
N VAL A 193 0.85 -15.17 -21.83
CA VAL A 193 1.42 -15.48 -23.16
C VAL A 193 1.20 -14.34 -24.17
N ASN A 194 0.10 -13.59 -24.05
CA ASN A 194 -0.28 -12.56 -25.03
C ASN A 194 0.51 -11.23 -24.92
N GLY A 195 1.35 -11.06 -23.89
CA GLY A 195 2.19 -9.87 -23.73
C GLY A 195 3.47 -9.87 -24.58
N ALA A 196 3.82 -10.99 -25.20
CA ALA A 196 5.08 -11.16 -25.93
C ALA A 196 4.95 -11.14 -27.47
N GLU A 197 3.76 -11.31 -28.04
CA GLU A 197 3.57 -11.44 -29.49
C GLU A 197 3.19 -10.14 -30.23
N GLY A 198 3.16 -8.99 -29.54
CA GLY A 198 2.78 -7.70 -30.13
C GLY A 198 3.93 -6.82 -30.64
N ALA A 199 5.18 -7.28 -30.57
CA ALA A 199 6.36 -6.51 -30.99
C ALA A 199 7.19 -7.35 -31.99
N SER A 200 6.76 -7.40 -33.23
CA SER A 200 7.56 -7.82 -34.39
C SER A 200 7.18 -6.99 -35.60
#